data_AF-A0A2V7V5Q1-F1
#
_entry.id   AF-A0A2V7V5Q1-F1
#
_cell.length_a   1.000
_cell.length_b   1.000
_cell.length_c   1.000
_cell.angle_alpha   90.00
_cell.angle_beta   90.00
_cell.angle_gamma   90.00
#
_symmetry.space_group_name_H-M   'P 1'
#
loop_
_entity.id
_entity.type
_entity.pdbx_description
1 polymer ?
#
loop_
_entity_poly.entity_id
_entity_poly.type
_entity_poly.pdbx_seq_one_letter_code
_entity_poly.pdbx_strand_id
1 'polypeptide(L)' 'VFDSTQKNAQGEECQWINDPVWTVTDELNVMDRRPSSNPFLLRVDIVRTGSFTVTASLDGVQAPQRLVIASKIP' A
#
# COMPACT_ATOMS: atom_id res chain seq x y z
N VAL A 1 4.65 -3.55 4.94
CA VAL A 1 5.01 -2.40 4.09
C VAL A 1 4.46 -2.69 2.72
N PHE A 2 3.76 -1.73 2.11
CA PHE A 2 3.32 -1.81 0.73
C PHE A 2 4.23 -0.95 -0.13
N ASP A 3 4.65 -1.49 -1.27
CA ASP A 3 5.59 -0.88 -2.19
C ASP A 3 4.88 -0.62 -3.51
N SER A 4 4.86 0.65 -3.94
CA SER A 4 4.28 1.07 -5.21
C SER A 4 5.31 1.34 -6.30
N THR A 5 6.58 0.99 -6.09
CA THR A 5 7.55 0.96 -7.17
C THR A 5 7.07 0.00 -8.25
N GLN A 6 7.09 0.48 -9.48
CA GLN A 6 6.62 -0.27 -10.64
C GLN A 6 7.77 -0.41 -11.61
N LYS A 7 7.83 -1.56 -12.26
CA LYS A 7 8.86 -1.88 -13.24
C LYS A 7 8.21 -2.16 -14.58
N ASN A 8 8.87 -1.75 -15.66
CA ASN A 8 8.47 -2.12 -17.01
C ASN A 8 8.73 -3.61 -17.27
N ALA A 9 8.38 -4.10 -18.47
CA ALA A 9 8.58 -5.49 -18.86
C ALA A 9 10.07 -5.91 -18.91
N GLN A 10 10.99 -4.95 -18.94
CA GLN A 10 12.44 -5.14 -18.91
C GLN A 10 13.01 -5.15 -17.48
N GLY A 11 12.16 -4.93 -16.46
CA GLY A 11 12.57 -4.90 -15.05
C GLY A 11 13.16 -3.56 -14.58
N GLU A 12 13.10 -2.53 -15.41
CA GLU A 12 13.58 -1.19 -15.09
C GLU A 12 12.50 -0.41 -14.32
N GLU A 13 12.91 0.37 -13.33
CA GLU A 13 11.98 1.18 -12.55
C GLU A 13 11.39 2.31 -13.40
N CYS A 14 10.06 2.40 -13.41
CA CYS A 14 9.34 3.45 -14.11
C CYS A 14 9.70 4.82 -13.51
N GLN A 15 10.03 5.78 -14.36
CA GLN A 15 10.23 7.17 -13.97
C GLN A 15 8.87 7.86 -13.88
N TRP A 16 8.34 7.99 -12.67
CA TRP A 16 7.08 8.66 -12.41
C TRP A 16 7.28 10.18 -12.32
N ILE A 17 6.30 10.95 -12.79
CA ILE A 17 6.33 12.42 -12.75
C ILE A 17 5.98 12.90 -11.34
N ASN A 18 5.05 12.21 -10.68
CA ASN A 18 4.57 12.56 -9.35
C ASN A 18 4.74 11.39 -8.37
N ASP A 19 4.80 11.75 -7.09
CA ASP A 19 4.71 10.79 -6.00
C ASP A 19 3.35 10.05 -6.02
N PRO A 20 3.29 8.79 -5.56
CA PRO A 20 2.05 8.05 -5.45
C PRO A 20 1.07 8.67 -4.44
N VAL A 21 -0.20 8.69 -4.81
CA VAL A 21 -1.29 9.02 -3.89
C VAL A 21 -1.84 7.72 -3.30
N TRP A 22 -1.81 7.62 -1.97
CA TRP A 22 -2.25 6.44 -1.22
C TRP A 22 -3.66 6.59 -0.64
N THR A 23 -4.60 5.85 -1.20
CA THR A 23 -5.96 5.70 -0.65
C THR A 23 -6.03 4.42 0.17
N VAL A 24 -6.59 4.49 1.37
CA VAL A 24 -6.83 3.29 2.20
C VAL A 24 -8.29 3.24 2.63
N THR A 25 -8.89 2.07 2.43
CA THR A 25 -10.20 1.71 2.96
C THR A 25 -9.99 0.69 4.09
N ASP A 26 -10.19 1.14 5.32
CA ASP A 26 -10.06 0.33 6.55
C ASP A 26 -11.22 0.62 7.50
N GLU A 27 -12.34 -0.06 7.29
CA GLU A 27 -13.58 0.15 8.08
C GLU A 27 -13.47 -0.38 9.51
N LEU A 28 -12.50 -1.27 9.78
CA LEU A 28 -12.35 -1.95 11.06
C LEU A 28 -11.17 -1.42 11.88
N ASN A 29 -10.44 -0.40 11.39
CA ASN A 29 -9.20 0.09 11.99
C ASN A 29 -8.20 -1.06 12.23
N VAL A 30 -8.02 -1.90 11.20
CA VAL A 30 -7.10 -3.04 11.15
C VAL A 30 -5.65 -2.57 11.26
N MET A 31 -5.34 -1.37 10.77
CA MET A 31 -3.98 -0.88 10.68
C MET A 31 -3.83 0.59 11.10
N ASP A 32 -2.63 0.93 11.57
CA ASP A 32 -2.19 2.31 11.78
C ASP A 32 -1.14 2.70 10.74
N ARG A 33 -1.27 3.89 10.14
CA ARG A 33 -0.26 4.42 9.22
C ARG A 33 0.97 4.89 9.99
N ARG A 34 2.16 4.54 9.50
CA ARG A 34 3.43 5.08 9.97
C ARG A 34 4.02 6.05 8.95
N PRO A 35 4.75 7.10 9.41
CA PRO A 35 5.49 7.96 8.50
C PRO A 35 6.52 7.15 7.71
N SER A 36 6.72 7.57 6.45
CA SER A 36 7.77 7.06 5.57
C SER A 36 8.50 8.25 4.97
N SER A 37 9.83 8.16 4.91
CA SER A 37 10.67 9.13 4.19
C SER A 37 10.69 8.87 2.68
N ASN A 38 10.18 7.72 2.24
CA ASN A 38 10.01 7.39 0.83
C ASN A 38 8.51 7.36 0.49
N PRO A 39 8.03 8.22 -0.41
CA PRO A 39 6.61 8.29 -0.78
C PRO A 39 6.11 7.00 -1.46
N PHE A 40 6.99 6.23 -2.10
CA PHE A 40 6.67 4.93 -2.73
C PHE A 40 6.45 3.79 -1.74
N LEU A 41 6.68 4.03 -0.45
CA LEU A 41 6.50 3.02 0.59
C LEU A 41 5.41 3.46 1.57
N LEU A 42 4.29 2.74 1.57
CA LEU A 42 3.29 2.84 2.63
C LEU A 42 3.64 1.89 3.77
N ARG A 43 4.02 2.46 4.90
CA ARG A 43 4.30 1.72 6.14
C ARG A 43 3.06 1.69 7.01
N VAL A 44 2.69 0.49 7.47
CA VAL A 44 1.55 0.29 8.37
C VAL A 44 1.95 -0.69 9.46
N ASP A 45 1.39 -0.48 10.65
CA ASP A 45 1.39 -1.48 11.73
C ASP A 45 0.03 -2.15 11.74
N ILE A 46 0.00 -3.49 11.83
CA ILE A 46 -1.25 -4.25 11.93
C ILE A 46 -1.60 -4.37 13.41
N VAL A 47 -2.72 -3.78 13.81
CA VAL A 47 -3.12 -3.66 15.21
C VAL A 47 -4.24 -4.62 15.62
N ARG A 48 -4.95 -5.20 14.65
CA ARG A 48 -5.98 -6.23 14.88
C ARG A 48 -6.23 -7.08 13.64
N THR A 49 -7.11 -8.07 13.78
CA THR A 49 -7.58 -8.96 12.71
C THR A 49 -8.67 -8.28 11.87
N GLY A 50 -8.69 -8.53 10.57
CA GLY A 50 -9.67 -7.96 9.65
C GLY A 50 -9.15 -7.87 8.22
N SER A 51 -9.81 -7.09 7.37
CA SER A 51 -9.33 -6.80 6.01
C SER A 51 -9.34 -5.32 5.73
N PHE A 52 -8.37 -4.87 4.95
CA PHE A 52 -8.32 -3.51 4.43
C PHE A 52 -7.80 -3.53 2.98
N THR A 53 -8.09 -2.46 2.26
CA THR A 53 -7.65 -2.26 0.88
C THR A 53 -6.78 -1.02 0.80
N VAL A 54 -5.65 -1.15 0.13
CA VAL A 54 -4.72 -0.07 -0.16
C VAL A 54 -4.67 0.12 -1.67
N THR A 55 -4.78 1.35 -2.14
CA THR A 55 -4.58 1.67 -3.56
C THR A 55 -3.51 2.73 -3.69
N ALA A 56 -2.47 2.43 -4.47
CA ALA A 56 -1.53 3.44 -4.95
C ALA A 56 -1.99 3.95 -6.32
N SER A 57 -2.05 5.26 -6.48
CA SER A 57 -2.32 5.92 -7.77
C SER A 57 -1.10 6.72 -8.19
N LEU A 58 -0.51 6.37 -9.34
CA LEU A 58 0.67 7.02 -9.92
C LEU A 58 0.35 7.50 -11.33
N ASP A 59 0.37 8.81 -11.56
CA ASP A 59 0.11 9.43 -12.87
C ASP A 59 -1.12 8.88 -13.61
N GLY A 60 -2.19 8.58 -12.86
CA GLY A 60 -3.45 8.01 -13.39
C GLY A 60 -3.51 6.48 -13.45
N VAL A 61 -2.40 5.78 -13.19
CA VAL A 61 -2.35 4.32 -13.07
C VAL A 61 -2.67 3.91 -11.63
N GLN A 62 -3.72 3.11 -11.47
CA GLN A 62 -4.13 2.59 -10.15
C GLN A 62 -3.69 1.13 -9.96
N ALA A 63 -3.05 0.86 -8.83
CA ALA A 63 -2.65 -0.48 -8.41
C ALA A 63 -3.30 -0.81 -7.05
N PRO A 64 -4.55 -1.32 -7.05
CA PRO A 64 -5.21 -1.74 -5.82
C PRO A 64 -4.57 -3.04 -5.28
N GLN A 65 -4.31 -3.07 -3.99
CA GLN A 65 -3.83 -4.21 -3.24
C GLN A 65 -4.76 -4.45 -2.04
N ARG A 66 -5.35 -5.65 -1.95
CA ARG A 66 -6.20 -6.04 -0.82
C ARG A 66 -5.42 -6.96 0.10
N LEU A 67 -5.37 -6.64 1.39
CA LEU A 67 -4.78 -7.50 2.40
C LEU A 67 -5.86 -7.99 3.37
N VAL A 68 -5.90 -9.31 3.57
CA VAL A 68 -6.74 -9.96 4.57
C VAL A 68 -5.83 -10.48 5.67
N ILE A 69 -5.94 -9.89 6.86
CA ILE A 69 -5.24 -10.33 8.07
C ILE A 69 -6.18 -11.27 8.80
N ALA A 70 -5.88 -12.57 8.77
CA ALA A 70 -6.51 -13.55 9.64
C ALA A 70 -5.52 -13.94 10.74
N SER A 71 -5.77 -13.54 11.99
CA SER A 71 -5.05 -14.16 13.11
C SER A 71 -5.53 -15.60 13.25
N LYS A 72 -4.63 -16.58 13.17
CA LYS A 72 -4.84 -17.81 13.94
C LYS A 72 -4.70 -17.40 15.40
N ILE A 73 -5.81 -17.31 16.10
CA ILE A 73 -5.81 -17.21 17.56
C ILE A 73 -5.21 -18.54 18.05
N PRO A 74 -4.06 -18.54 18.75
CA PRO A 74 -3.53 -19.75 19.38
C PRO A 74 -4.45 -20.26 20.50
#